data_AF-A0A3C1BEK3-F1
#
_entry.id   AF-A0A3C1BEK3-F1
#
_cell.length_a   1.000
_cell.length_b   1.000
_cell.length_c   1.000
_cell.angle_alpha   90.00
_cell.angle_beta   90.00
_cell.angle_gamma   90.00
#
_symmetry.space_group_name_H-M   'P 1'
#
loop_
_entity.id
_entity.type
_entity.pdbx_description
1 polymer ?
#
loop_
_entity_poly.entity_id
_entity_poly.type
_entity_poly.pdbx_seq_one_letter_code
_entity_poly.pdbx_strand_id
1 'polypeptide(L)'
;MKTGLKITLFLIVSGLMFISVKPAKAQCAQCAATVESNVKSGGKAANGLNKGILFLLAAPYLAVAAGGVIWYKKYRRKNVGIDMRDDKLI
;
A
#
# COMPACT_ATOMS: atom_id res chain seq x y z
N MET A 1 -9.10 6.83 -31.44
CA MET A 1 -9.00 8.07 -30.62
C MET A 1 -9.29 7.89 -29.13
N LYS A 2 -10.33 7.15 -28.71
CA LYS A 2 -10.69 7.04 -27.28
C LYS A 2 -9.65 6.32 -26.39
N THR A 3 -8.94 5.32 -26.92
CA THR A 3 -7.96 4.54 -26.15
C THR A 3 -6.68 5.32 -25.86
N GLY A 4 -6.18 6.08 -26.84
CA GLY A 4 -5.00 6.93 -26.67
C GLY A 4 -5.22 8.04 -25.64
N LEU A 5 -6.42 8.65 -25.64
CA LEU A 5 -6.79 9.66 -24.65
C LEU A 5 -6.80 9.09 -23.22
N LYS A 6 -7.29 7.86 -23.03
CA LYS A 6 -7.29 7.19 -21.72
C LYS A 6 -5.88 6.90 -21.22
N ILE A 7 -4.98 6.47 -22.11
CA ILE A 7 -3.58 6.19 -21.78
C ILE A 7 -2.85 7.49 -21.42
N THR A 8 -3.02 8.54 -22.22
CA THR A 8 -2.44 9.85 -21.93
C THR A 8 -2.96 10.41 -20.60
N LEU A 9 -4.27 10.30 -20.33
CA LEU A 9 -4.85 10.72 -19.05
C LEU A 9 -4.28 9.92 -17.88
N PHE A 10 -4.15 8.61 -18.02
CA PHE A 10 -3.56 7.74 -17.00
C PHE A 10 -2.10 8.12 -16.69
N LEU A 11 -1.29 8.36 -17.73
CA LEU A 11 0.10 8.77 -17.59
C LEU A 11 0.23 10.14 -16.91
N ILE A 12 -0.65 11.09 -17.26
CA ILE A 12 -0.69 12.41 -16.63
C ILE A 12 -1.04 12.26 -15.14
N VAL A 13 -2.13 11.57 -14.81
CA VAL A 13 -2.55 11.37 -13.40
C VAL A 13 -1.47 10.64 -12.60
N SER A 14 -0.84 9.61 -13.17
CA SER A 14 0.26 8.90 -12.54
C SER A 14 1.47 9.80 -12.32
N GLY A 15 1.86 10.62 -13.30
CA GLY A 15 2.94 11.59 -13.18
C GLY A 15 2.69 12.64 -12.10
N LEU A 16 1.47 13.18 -12.00
CA LEU A 16 1.11 14.16 -10.97
C LEU A 16 1.20 13.57 -9.55
N MET A 17 0.96 12.27 -9.36
CA MET A 17 1.10 11.60 -8.06
C MET A 17 2.55 11.58 -7.57
N PHE A 18 3.54 11.47 -8.48
CA PHE A 18 4.96 11.43 -8.11
C PHE A 18 5.54 12.81 -7.76
N ILE A 19 4.92 13.90 -8.23
CA ILE A 19 5.40 15.27 -7.98
C ILE A 19 4.89 15.80 -6.62
N SER A 20 3.83 15.19 -6.06
CA SER A 20 3.22 15.63 -4.79
C SER A 20 3.97 15.06 -3.58
N VAL A 21 5.14 15.63 -3.26
CA VAL A 21 5.91 15.28 -2.06
C VAL A 21 5.48 16.19 -0.90
N LYS A 22 4.33 15.91 -0.29
CA LYS A 22 3.94 16.61 0.96
C LYS A 22 4.61 15.94 2.17
N PRO A 23 4.95 16.72 3.22
CA PRO A 23 5.36 16.13 4.48
C PRO A 23 4.23 15.23 4.98
N ALA A 24 4.55 13.95 5.22
CA ALA A 24 3.58 12.98 5.69
C ALA A 24 3.00 13.45 7.03
N LYS A 25 1.76 13.94 7.02
CA LYS A 25 0.99 14.13 8.25
C LYS A 25 0.52 12.75 8.71
N ALA A 26 0.61 12.47 10.00
CA ALA A 26 0.12 11.21 10.55
C ALA A 26 -1.35 11.02 10.13
N GLN A 27 -1.64 9.91 9.45
CA GLN A 27 -2.96 9.64 8.88
C GLN A 27 -3.95 9.08 9.92
N CYS A 28 -3.48 8.79 11.14
CA CYS A 28 -4.28 8.28 12.24
C CYS A 28 -4.35 9.30 13.40
N ALA A 29 -5.58 9.63 13.81
CA ALA A 29 -5.86 10.63 14.85
C ALA A 29 -5.19 10.33 16.20
N GLN A 30 -5.02 9.04 16.53
CA GLN A 30 -4.38 8.60 17.78
C GLN A 30 -2.87 8.89 17.81
N CYS A 31 -2.16 8.72 16.69
CA CYS A 31 -0.74 9.07 16.59
C CYS A 31 -0.56 10.59 16.61
N ALA A 32 -1.46 11.36 16.00
CA ALA A 32 -1.42 12.82 16.02
C ALA A 32 -1.58 13.39 17.44
N ALA A 33 -2.57 12.92 18.21
CA ALA A 33 -2.79 13.37 19.60
C ALA A 33 -1.60 13.06 20.53
N THR A 34 -0.98 11.90 20.36
CA THR A 34 0.20 11.49 21.13
C THR A 34 1.43 12.34 20.82
N VAL A 35 1.61 12.67 19.53
CA VAL A 35 2.68 13.57 19.06
C VAL A 35 2.48 14.98 19.58
N GLU A 36 1.28 15.52 19.46
CA GLU A 36 0.97 16.88 19.88
C GLU A 36 1.20 17.06 21.38
N SER A 37 0.77 16.08 22.18
CA SER A 37 1.04 16.04 23.63
C SER A 37 2.54 15.97 23.92
N ASN A 38 3.28 15.11 23.22
CA ASN A 38 4.74 14.99 23.38
C ASN A 38 5.46 16.32 23.08
N VAL A 39 5.10 16.98 21.99
CA VAL A 39 5.73 18.25 21.59
C VAL A 39 5.43 19.35 22.60
N LYS A 40 4.19 19.44 23.08
CA LYS A 40 3.78 20.42 24.12
C LYS A 40 4.53 20.22 25.44
N SER A 41 4.92 19.00 25.76
CA SER A 41 5.75 18.67 26.93
C SER A 41 7.26 18.83 26.69
N GLY A 42 7.69 19.38 25.55
CA GLY A 42 9.10 19.55 25.18
C GLY A 42 9.78 18.26 24.67
N GLY A 43 9.02 17.20 24.45
CA GLY A 43 9.49 15.91 23.97
C GLY A 43 9.83 15.90 22.48
N LYS A 44 10.88 15.18 22.10
CA LYS A 44 11.36 15.04 20.71
C LYS A 44 10.78 13.84 19.97
N ALA A 45 9.86 13.08 20.57
CA ALA A 45 9.29 11.85 19.99
C ALA A 45 8.52 12.07 18.68
N ALA A 46 8.13 13.33 18.39
CA ALA A 46 7.59 13.73 17.09
C ALA A 46 8.59 13.53 15.94
N ASN A 47 9.89 13.71 16.22
CA ASN A 47 10.94 13.58 15.22
C ASN A 47 11.16 12.10 14.89
N GLY A 48 10.78 11.70 13.67
CA GLY A 48 11.00 10.34 13.19
C GLY A 48 9.83 9.37 13.40
N LEU A 49 8.69 9.81 13.95
CA LEU A 49 7.53 8.92 14.13
C LEU A 49 7.08 8.25 12.82
N ASN A 50 7.07 8.98 11.70
CA ASN A 50 6.70 8.41 10.40
C ASN A 50 7.65 7.28 9.97
N LYS A 51 8.93 7.35 10.34
CA LYS A 51 9.89 6.26 10.09
C LYS A 51 9.56 5.05 10.96
N GLY A 52 9.17 5.26 12.21
CA GLY A 52 8.68 4.20 13.10
C GLY A 52 7.40 3.52 12.59
N ILE A 53 6.42 4.29 12.11
CA ILE A 53 5.18 3.76 11.52
C ILE A 53 5.49 2.91 10.29
N LEU A 54 6.35 3.39 9.39
CA LEU A 54 6.77 2.62 8.20
C LEU A 54 7.50 1.33 8.59
N PHE A 55 8.34 1.37 9.64
CA PHE A 55 9.00 0.18 10.16
C PHE A 55 8.01 -0.86 10.70
N LEU A 56 7.02 -0.43 11.49
CA LEU A 56 5.98 -1.32 12.02
C LEU A 56 5.06 -1.86 10.92
N LEU A 57 4.70 -1.04 9.94
CA LEU A 57 3.90 -1.46 8.79
C LEU A 57 4.65 -2.47 7.92
N ALA A 58 5.99 -2.45 7.87
CA ALA A 58 6.74 -3.43 7.08
C ALA A 58 6.46 -4.88 7.52
N ALA A 59 6.22 -5.12 8.81
CA ALA A 59 6.03 -6.47 9.36
C ALA A 59 4.85 -7.24 8.71
N PRO A 60 3.60 -6.75 8.65
CA PRO A 60 2.51 -7.45 8.00
C PRO A 60 2.74 -7.67 6.50
N TYR A 61 3.35 -6.71 5.79
CA TYR A 61 3.66 -6.89 4.37
C TYR A 61 4.71 -7.97 4.13
N LEU A 62 5.77 -8.00 4.95
CA LEU A 62 6.80 -9.05 4.88
C LEU A 62 6.22 -10.42 5.23
N ALA A 63 5.33 -10.50 6.23
CA ALA A 63 4.65 -11.74 6.60
C ALA A 63 3.81 -12.29 5.44
N VAL A 64 3.02 -11.43 4.78
CA VAL A 64 2.21 -11.82 3.60
C VAL A 64 3.11 -12.22 2.45
N ALA A 65 4.18 -11.48 2.17
CA ALA A 65 5.13 -11.81 1.11
C ALA A 65 5.79 -13.17 1.35
N ALA A 66 6.28 -13.43 2.56
CA ALA A 66 6.87 -14.71 2.93
C ALA A 66 5.85 -15.86 2.79
N GLY A 67 4.64 -15.68 3.30
CA GLY A 67 3.55 -16.65 3.16
C GLY A 67 3.21 -16.94 1.69
N GLY A 68 3.10 -15.89 0.88
CA GLY A 68 2.85 -16.02 -0.56
C GLY A 68 3.96 -16.77 -1.31
N VAL A 69 5.23 -16.50 -0.99
CA VAL A 69 6.38 -17.20 -1.59
C VAL A 69 6.38 -18.68 -1.21
N ILE A 70 6.15 -19.01 0.06
CA ILE A 70 6.08 -20.41 0.54
C ILE A 70 4.92 -21.13 -0.14
N TRP A 71 3.74 -20.52 -0.17
CA TRP A 71 2.57 -21.09 -0.84
C TRP A 71 2.83 -21.34 -2.32
N TYR A 72 3.39 -20.35 -3.03
CA TYR A 72 3.67 -20.45 -4.45
C TYR A 72 4.66 -21.57 -4.79
N LYS A 73 5.71 -21.73 -3.97
CA LYS A 73 6.75 -22.74 -4.22
C LYS A 73 6.31 -24.15 -3.83
N LYS A 74 5.61 -24.31 -2.70
CA LYS A 74 5.36 -25.62 -2.08
C LYS A 74 3.94 -26.13 -2.27
N TYR A 75 2.96 -25.23 -2.32
CA TYR A 75 1.54 -25.61 -2.25
C TYR A 75 0.76 -25.29 -3.53
N ARG A 76 1.35 -24.54 -4.47
CA ARG A 76 0.70 -24.25 -5.75
C ARG A 76 0.56 -25.53 -6.57
N ARG A 77 -0.69 -25.92 -6.82
CA ARG A 77 -1.05 -27.01 -7.73
C ARG A 77 -0.63 -26.63 -9.15
N LYS A 78 0.16 -27.48 -9.79
CA LYS A 78 0.46 -27.41 -11.22
C LYS A 78 -0.56 -28.34 -11.89
N ASN A 79 -1.28 -27.88 -12.91
CA ASN A 79 -2.35 -28.61 -13.61
C ASN A 79 -3.71 -28.64 -12.87
N VAL A 80 -4.24 -27.46 -12.53
CA VAL A 80 -5.65 -27.35 -12.15
C VAL A 80 -6.46 -27.28 -13.44
N GLY A 81 -7.33 -28.27 -13.67
CA GLY A 81 -8.33 -28.21 -14.74
C GLY A 81 -9.30 -27.08 -14.42
N ILE A 82 -9.28 -26.00 -15.21
CA ILE A 82 -10.24 -24.92 -15.07
C ILE A 82 -11.46 -25.31 -15.91
N ASP A 83 -12.44 -25.92 -15.25
CA ASP A 83 -13.74 -26.17 -15.83
C ASP A 83 -14.55 -24.87 -15.74
N MET A 84 -14.48 -24.06 -16.80
CA MET A 84 -15.32 -22.88 -16.93
C MET A 84 -16.66 -23.34 -17.47
N ARG A 85 -17.72 -23.10 -16.70
CA ARG A 85 -19.09 -23.33 -17.12
C ARG A 85 -19.34 -22.55 -18.41
N ASP A 86 -19.65 -23.26 -19.50
CA ASP A 86 -19.85 -22.69 -20.84
C ASP A 86 -21.20 -21.96 -21.01
N ASP A 87 -21.99 -21.84 -19.95
CA ASP A 87 -23.22 -21.06 -19.96
C ASP A 87 -22.89 -19.59 -20.23
N LYS A 88 -23.38 -19.12 -21.39
CA LYS A 88 -23.41 -17.71 -21.72
C LYS A 88 -24.20 -17.00 -20.63
N LEU A 89 -23.57 -16.01 -20.00
CA LEU A 89 -24.24 -15.01 -19.20
C LEU A 89 -25.15 -14.23 -20.17
N ILE A 90 -26.39 -14.69 -20.28
CA ILE A 90 -27.47 -13.97 -20.97
C ILE A 90 -27.71 -12.65 -20.26
#